data_AF-A0A252DBG7-F1
#
_entry.id   AF-A0A252DBG7-F1
#
_cell.length_a   1.000
_cell.length_b   1.000
_cell.length_c   1.000
_cell.angle_alpha   90.00
_cell.angle_beta   90.00
_cell.angle_gamma   90.00
#
_symmetry.space_group_name_H-M   'P 1'
#
loop_
_entity.id
_entity.type
_entity.pdbx_description
1 polymer ?
#
loop_
_entity_poly.entity_id
_entity_poly.type
_entity_poly.pdbx_seq_one_letter_code
_entity_poly.pdbx_strand_id
1 'polypeptide(L)'
;MSDIKNALERIYAWFRENHPAKIASLTSGLSPLEIDNLLSTISFKVSQEVREIYQWSNGYSIDGCTDNRIFYPMFLLSLESGVKEAKTWVEEHQEIALMYKYAGKPVLPICMSDIEFLAVVAIDDEQATSPVIHISEIVEISLQYTNLTAMLLTLAESYETGGLFISRKGYIEKNEKKYAAAYRNYNSRITDLALERFLKIFPEDSSWQTLQLLHNDLSMSNSYGIEIPLNSLKTKVVNTLLNLLQDEKDDSGFSVVLVLEQLRAVDALIQILQHPNRWVRSRSAVALGKIKAFEAVEFVLQLLEDPDPIVQEAVQEALEMFSH
;
A
#
# COMPACT_ATOMS: atom_id res chain seq x y z
N MET A 1 -27.66 3.52 -7.93
CA MET A 1 -26.74 2.37 -7.73
C MET A 1 -25.45 2.96 -7.20
N SER A 2 -24.92 2.46 -6.09
CA SER A 2 -23.65 2.96 -5.54
C SER A 2 -22.49 2.67 -6.50
N ASP A 3 -21.40 3.43 -6.38
CA ASP A 3 -20.22 3.29 -7.24
C ASP A 3 -19.61 1.89 -7.15
N ILE A 4 -19.61 1.30 -5.96
CA ILE A 4 -19.12 -0.07 -5.74
C ILE A 4 -19.95 -1.11 -6.50
N LYS A 5 -21.28 -1.00 -6.46
CA LYS A 5 -22.19 -1.90 -7.20
C LYS A 5 -22.01 -1.71 -8.71
N ASN A 6 -21.83 -0.47 -9.16
CA ASN A 6 -21.54 -0.20 -10.57
C ASN A 6 -20.22 -0.86 -11.02
N ALA A 7 -19.16 -0.77 -10.22
CA ALA A 7 -17.87 -1.39 -10.53
C ALA A 7 -17.97 -2.92 -10.57
N LEU A 8 -18.67 -3.53 -9.61
CA LEU A 8 -18.91 -4.98 -9.57
C LEU A 8 -19.67 -5.46 -10.82
N GLU A 9 -20.73 -4.75 -11.22
CA GLU A 9 -21.51 -5.09 -12.42
C GLU A 9 -20.68 -4.97 -13.71
N ARG A 10 -19.78 -3.99 -13.80
CA ARG A 10 -18.86 -3.85 -14.93
C ARG A 10 -17.90 -5.04 -15.03
N ILE A 11 -17.27 -5.43 -13.92
CA ILE A 11 -16.42 -6.62 -13.86
C ILE A 11 -17.21 -7.88 -14.24
N TYR A 12 -18.40 -8.05 -13.66
CA TYR A 12 -19.25 -9.21 -13.91
C TYR A 12 -19.68 -9.30 -15.37
N ALA A 13 -20.11 -8.19 -15.98
CA ALA A 13 -20.49 -8.12 -17.38
C ALA A 13 -19.33 -8.51 -18.30
N TRP A 14 -18.12 -7.99 -18.03
CA TRP A 14 -16.93 -8.33 -18.78
C TRP A 14 -16.64 -9.84 -18.74
N PHE A 15 -16.68 -10.46 -17.56
CA PHE A 15 -16.48 -11.91 -17.45
C PHE A 15 -17.61 -12.73 -18.06
N ARG A 16 -18.87 -12.28 -17.96
CA ARG A 16 -20.01 -12.96 -18.59
C ARG A 16 -19.85 -13.05 -20.11
N GLU A 17 -19.31 -12.00 -20.74
CA GLU A 17 -19.12 -11.93 -22.18
C GLU A 17 -17.85 -12.65 -22.65
N ASN A 18 -16.76 -12.57 -21.88
CA ASN A 18 -15.45 -13.06 -22.32
C ASN A 18 -15.08 -14.45 -21.73
N HIS A 19 -15.42 -14.70 -20.47
CA HIS A 19 -14.99 -15.89 -19.70
C HIS A 19 -16.05 -16.36 -18.68
N PRO A 20 -17.26 -16.77 -19.11
CA PRO A 20 -18.39 -17.03 -18.21
C PRO A 20 -18.13 -18.15 -17.19
N ALA A 21 -17.20 -19.07 -17.47
CA ALA A 21 -16.81 -20.12 -16.52
C ALA A 21 -16.23 -19.56 -15.21
N LYS A 22 -15.51 -18.42 -15.24
CA LYS A 22 -14.88 -17.84 -14.04
C LYS A 22 -15.87 -17.23 -13.05
N ILE A 23 -17.07 -16.88 -13.49
CA ILE A 23 -18.14 -16.34 -12.62
C ILE A 23 -19.15 -17.42 -12.19
N ALA A 24 -19.06 -18.63 -12.73
CA ALA A 24 -20.01 -19.71 -12.45
C ALA A 24 -19.93 -20.22 -11.00
N SER A 25 -18.76 -20.12 -10.37
CA SER A 25 -18.54 -20.54 -8.97
C SER A 25 -18.71 -19.43 -7.95
N LEU A 26 -19.11 -18.22 -8.39
CA LEU A 26 -19.32 -17.11 -7.49
C LEU A 26 -20.60 -17.34 -6.69
N THR A 27 -20.50 -17.31 -5.36
CA THR A 27 -21.64 -17.56 -4.47
C THR A 27 -22.56 -16.34 -4.41
N SER A 28 -23.84 -16.59 -4.14
CA SER A 28 -24.84 -15.53 -3.98
C SER A 28 -24.49 -14.61 -2.81
N GLY A 29 -24.86 -13.34 -2.93
CA GLY A 29 -24.72 -12.38 -1.84
C GLY A 29 -25.53 -12.77 -0.60
N LEU A 30 -25.11 -12.25 0.54
CA LEU A 30 -25.73 -12.41 1.85
C LEU A 30 -26.79 -11.34 2.09
N SER A 31 -27.80 -11.67 2.91
CA SER A 31 -28.74 -10.68 3.43
C SER A 31 -28.05 -9.72 4.40
N PRO A 32 -28.57 -8.50 4.60
CA PRO A 32 -28.04 -7.56 5.59
C PRO A 32 -27.90 -8.17 7.00
N LEU A 33 -28.89 -8.98 7.41
CA LEU A 33 -28.90 -9.64 8.72
C LEU A 33 -27.80 -10.69 8.86
N GLU A 34 -27.53 -11.48 7.82
CA GLU A 34 -26.44 -12.46 7.83
C GLU A 34 -25.07 -11.76 7.95
N ILE A 35 -24.89 -10.67 7.21
CA ILE A 35 -23.67 -9.85 7.27
C ILE A 35 -23.50 -9.24 8.67
N ASP A 36 -24.57 -8.65 9.22
CA ASP A 36 -24.56 -8.10 10.57
C ASP A 36 -24.24 -9.16 11.62
N ASN A 37 -24.83 -10.36 11.51
CA ASN A 37 -24.55 -11.45 12.43
C ASN A 37 -23.08 -11.85 12.39
N LEU A 38 -22.49 -12.04 11.20
CA LEU A 38 -21.06 -12.37 11.06
C LEU A 38 -20.15 -11.26 11.60
N LEU A 39 -20.37 -10.01 11.19
CA LEU A 39 -19.57 -8.86 11.62
C LEU A 39 -19.75 -8.53 13.11
N SER A 40 -20.89 -8.88 13.72
CA SER A 40 -21.09 -8.66 15.16
C SER A 40 -20.14 -9.48 16.03
N THR A 41 -19.49 -10.50 15.46
CA THR A 41 -18.59 -11.39 16.19
C THR A 41 -17.14 -10.90 16.28
N ILE A 42 -16.74 -9.90 15.50
CA ILE A 42 -15.41 -9.25 15.62
C ILE A 42 -15.50 -8.03 16.54
N SER A 43 -14.39 -7.66 17.19
CA SER A 43 -14.34 -6.57 18.19
C SER A 43 -14.22 -5.17 17.59
N PHE A 44 -14.26 -5.04 16.27
CA PHE A 44 -14.04 -3.80 15.54
C PHE A 44 -15.06 -3.59 14.43
N LYS A 45 -15.21 -2.34 13.97
CA LYS A 45 -16.13 -1.97 12.89
C LYS A 45 -15.40 -1.92 11.54
N VAL A 46 -16.15 -2.14 10.47
CA VAL A 46 -15.68 -2.04 9.08
C VAL A 46 -16.59 -1.11 8.26
N SER A 47 -16.08 -0.64 7.12
CA SER A 47 -16.79 0.33 6.27
C SER A 47 -18.05 -0.24 5.63
N GLN A 48 -18.95 0.66 5.23
CA GLN A 48 -20.18 0.29 4.53
C GLN A 48 -19.89 -0.48 3.23
N GLU A 49 -18.79 -0.16 2.54
CA GLU A 49 -18.35 -0.86 1.33
C GLU A 49 -18.20 -2.38 1.52
N VAL A 50 -17.73 -2.84 2.68
CA VAL A 50 -17.63 -4.28 2.98
C VAL A 50 -19.00 -4.95 2.87
N ARG A 51 -20.02 -4.30 3.43
CA ARG A 51 -21.40 -4.80 3.42
C ARG A 51 -21.95 -4.82 1.99
N GLU A 52 -21.61 -3.83 1.18
CA GLU A 52 -22.07 -3.76 -0.21
C GLU A 52 -21.45 -4.84 -1.10
N ILE A 53 -20.17 -5.17 -0.93
CA ILE A 53 -19.54 -6.32 -1.62
C ILE A 53 -20.23 -7.62 -1.23
N TYR A 54 -20.42 -7.86 0.07
CA TYR A 54 -20.99 -9.13 0.55
C TYR A 54 -22.50 -9.27 0.30
N GLN A 55 -23.23 -8.16 0.13
CA GLN A 55 -24.60 -8.18 -0.41
C GLN A 55 -24.65 -8.58 -1.89
N TRP A 56 -23.57 -8.33 -2.64
CA TRP A 56 -23.48 -8.71 -4.05
C TRP A 56 -23.02 -10.16 -4.22
N SER A 57 -21.99 -10.59 -3.50
CA SER A 57 -21.51 -11.98 -3.49
C SER A 57 -20.82 -12.34 -2.19
N ASN A 58 -21.00 -13.57 -1.71
CA ASN A 58 -20.23 -14.13 -0.60
C ASN A 58 -18.89 -14.78 -1.05
N GLY A 59 -18.33 -14.31 -2.17
CA GLY A 59 -17.05 -14.78 -2.67
C GLY A 59 -17.09 -16.21 -3.21
N TYR A 60 -15.96 -16.90 -3.08
CA TYR A 60 -15.76 -18.26 -3.57
C TYR A 60 -15.75 -19.26 -2.41
N SER A 61 -16.36 -20.43 -2.62
CA SER A 61 -16.09 -21.58 -1.77
C SER A 61 -14.65 -22.05 -2.02
N ILE A 62 -13.90 -22.30 -0.95
CA ILE A 62 -12.50 -22.72 -1.01
C ILE A 62 -12.37 -24.20 -1.47
N ASP A 63 -13.49 -24.93 -1.54
CA ASP A 63 -13.52 -26.34 -1.92
C ASP A 63 -13.33 -26.53 -3.43
N GLY A 64 -12.19 -27.14 -3.82
CA GLY A 64 -11.91 -27.55 -5.20
C GLY A 64 -11.25 -26.45 -6.04
N CYS A 65 -9.93 -26.27 -5.87
CA CYS A 65 -9.10 -25.29 -6.58
C CYS A 65 -9.25 -25.35 -8.10
N THR A 66 -10.11 -24.49 -8.64
CA THR A 66 -10.06 -24.00 -10.02
C THR A 66 -9.83 -22.50 -9.95
N ASP A 67 -8.89 -21.96 -10.73
CA ASP A 67 -8.58 -20.53 -10.70
C ASP A 67 -9.70 -19.70 -11.35
N ASN A 68 -10.73 -19.42 -10.56
CA ASN A 68 -11.91 -18.67 -10.94
C ASN A 68 -11.86 -17.21 -10.46
N ARG A 69 -10.69 -16.70 -10.05
CA ARG A 69 -10.54 -15.31 -9.61
C ARG A 69 -11.06 -14.35 -10.66
N ILE A 70 -11.84 -13.37 -10.21
CA ILE A 70 -12.18 -12.16 -10.98
C ILE A 70 -11.60 -10.88 -10.34
N PHE A 71 -11.14 -10.96 -9.08
CA PHE A 71 -10.56 -9.85 -8.31
C PHE A 71 -9.03 -9.90 -8.37
N TYR A 72 -8.40 -9.48 -9.46
CA TYR A 72 -6.94 -9.57 -9.57
C TYR A 72 -6.20 -8.89 -8.40
N PRO A 73 -5.17 -9.52 -7.78
CA PRO A 73 -4.62 -10.86 -8.09
C PRO A 73 -5.21 -12.01 -7.25
N MET A 74 -6.25 -11.77 -6.46
CA MET A 74 -6.70 -12.64 -5.36
C MET A 74 -8.15 -13.16 -5.51
N PHE A 75 -8.54 -14.13 -4.69
CA PHE A 75 -9.94 -14.56 -4.59
C PHE A 75 -10.67 -13.70 -3.57
N LEU A 76 -11.92 -13.33 -3.85
CA LEU A 76 -12.81 -12.80 -2.82
C LEU A 76 -13.15 -13.93 -1.84
N LEU A 77 -12.72 -13.78 -0.59
CA LEU A 77 -13.04 -14.71 0.50
C LEU A 77 -14.54 -14.68 0.81
N SER A 78 -15.04 -15.75 1.40
CA SER A 78 -16.33 -15.66 2.10
C SER A 78 -16.21 -14.77 3.33
N LEU A 79 -17.30 -14.10 3.72
CA LEU A 79 -17.28 -13.24 4.90
C LEU A 79 -16.98 -14.05 6.17
N GLU A 80 -17.46 -15.29 6.25
CA GLU A 80 -17.15 -16.19 7.36
C GLU A 80 -15.65 -16.48 7.46
N SER A 81 -15.01 -16.80 6.32
CA SER A 81 -13.57 -17.03 6.27
C SER A 81 -12.79 -15.78 6.67
N GLY A 82 -13.14 -14.61 6.12
CA GLY A 82 -12.49 -13.35 6.47
C GLY A 82 -12.62 -12.98 7.96
N VAL A 83 -13.81 -13.19 8.55
CA VAL A 83 -14.07 -13.00 9.99
C VAL A 83 -13.27 -13.98 10.84
N LYS A 84 -13.16 -15.24 10.41
CA LYS A 84 -12.37 -16.25 11.10
C LYS A 84 -10.89 -15.86 11.14
N GLU A 85 -10.30 -15.50 10.00
CA GLU A 85 -8.91 -15.04 9.92
C GLU A 85 -8.68 -13.79 10.77
N ALA A 86 -9.57 -12.79 10.70
CA ALA A 86 -9.46 -11.57 11.50
C ALA A 86 -9.44 -11.85 13.01
N LYS A 87 -10.21 -12.84 13.49
CA LYS A 87 -10.18 -13.24 14.90
C LYS A 87 -8.88 -13.92 15.27
N THR A 88 -8.43 -14.86 14.44
CA THR A 88 -7.14 -15.53 14.63
C THR A 88 -6.01 -14.51 14.75
N TRP A 89 -5.96 -13.51 13.87
CA TRP A 89 -4.95 -12.46 13.90
C TRP A 89 -4.99 -11.55 15.13
N VAL A 90 -6.15 -11.39 15.76
CA VAL A 90 -6.30 -10.64 17.02
C VAL A 90 -5.90 -11.49 18.23
N GLU A 91 -6.11 -12.80 18.17
CA GLU A 91 -5.87 -13.75 19.26
C GLU A 91 -4.44 -14.32 19.28
N GLU A 92 -3.70 -14.26 18.17
CA GLU A 92 -2.31 -14.72 18.09
C GLU A 92 -1.35 -13.88 18.95
N HIS A 93 -0.20 -14.47 19.33
CA HIS A 93 0.78 -13.87 20.25
C HIS A 93 1.13 -12.42 19.87
N GLN A 94 1.40 -11.56 20.87
CA GLN A 94 1.56 -10.10 20.69
C GLN A 94 2.47 -9.69 19.52
N GLU A 95 3.54 -10.44 19.23
CA GLU A 95 4.47 -10.13 18.13
C GLU A 95 3.90 -10.44 16.74
N ILE A 96 3.11 -11.51 16.59
CA ILE A 96 2.47 -11.90 15.32
C ILE A 96 1.23 -11.05 15.06
N ALA A 97 0.44 -10.76 16.10
CA ALA A 97 -0.73 -9.89 15.99
C ALA A 97 -0.39 -8.44 15.59
N LEU A 98 0.85 -7.99 15.77
CA LEU A 98 1.33 -6.69 15.26
C LEU A 98 1.48 -6.70 13.73
N MET A 99 1.78 -7.84 13.11
CA MET A 99 1.91 -7.98 11.65
C MET A 99 0.55 -7.92 10.93
N TYR A 100 -0.55 -8.11 11.65
CA TYR A 100 -1.91 -8.07 11.10
C TYR A 100 -2.69 -6.85 11.57
N LYS A 101 -1.96 -5.76 11.79
CA LYS A 101 -2.52 -4.43 12.07
C LYS A 101 -1.93 -3.42 11.12
N TYR A 102 -2.75 -2.46 10.76
CA TYR A 102 -2.28 -1.29 10.02
C TYR A 102 -2.42 -0.08 10.92
N ALA A 103 -1.28 0.53 11.26
CA ALA A 103 -1.27 1.69 12.14
C ALA A 103 -1.93 1.39 13.51
N GLY A 104 -1.69 0.19 14.06
CA GLY A 104 -2.28 -0.27 15.32
C GLY A 104 -3.76 -0.68 15.22
N LYS A 105 -4.41 -0.50 14.07
CA LYS A 105 -5.82 -0.89 13.86
C LYS A 105 -5.92 -2.33 13.35
N PRO A 106 -6.87 -3.12 13.84
CA PRO A 106 -7.18 -4.44 13.28
C PRO A 106 -7.71 -4.28 11.85
N VAL A 107 -7.67 -5.37 11.09
CA VAL A 107 -8.09 -5.40 9.69
C VAL A 107 -8.95 -6.63 9.41
N LEU A 108 -9.83 -6.51 8.41
CA LEU A 108 -10.64 -7.63 7.92
C LEU A 108 -10.09 -8.08 6.56
N PRO A 109 -9.51 -9.28 6.42
CA PRO A 109 -9.12 -9.81 5.12
C PRO A 109 -10.36 -10.06 4.26
N ILE A 110 -10.30 -9.60 3.01
CA ILE A 110 -11.40 -9.70 2.04
C ILE A 110 -10.96 -10.46 0.80
N CYS A 111 -9.71 -10.32 0.37
CA CYS A 111 -9.17 -11.16 -0.69
C CYS A 111 -7.93 -11.93 -0.23
N MET A 112 -7.70 -13.09 -0.83
CA MET A 112 -6.55 -13.95 -0.52
C MET A 112 -5.94 -14.60 -1.77
N SER A 113 -4.62 -14.77 -1.79
CA SER A 113 -3.89 -15.68 -2.69
C SER A 113 -2.75 -16.33 -1.92
N ASP A 114 -2.76 -17.65 -1.78
CA ASP A 114 -1.80 -18.41 -0.97
C ASP A 114 -1.67 -17.83 0.46
N ILE A 115 -0.64 -17.04 0.73
CA ILE A 115 -0.30 -16.42 2.02
C ILE A 115 -0.35 -14.87 1.97
N GLU A 116 -0.98 -14.31 0.94
CA GLU A 116 -1.13 -12.88 0.74
C GLU A 116 -2.59 -12.46 0.82
N PHE A 117 -2.83 -11.29 1.40
CA PHE A 117 -4.17 -10.77 1.65
C PHE A 117 -4.33 -9.33 1.17
N LEU A 118 -5.54 -9.03 0.67
CA LEU A 118 -6.07 -7.67 0.69
C LEU A 118 -7.06 -7.54 1.84
N ALA A 119 -6.82 -6.59 2.72
CA ALA A 119 -7.61 -6.40 3.92
C ALA A 119 -8.14 -4.95 4.04
N VAL A 120 -9.31 -4.79 4.63
CA VAL A 120 -9.91 -3.49 4.92
C VAL A 120 -9.57 -3.09 6.35
N VAL A 121 -9.09 -1.87 6.53
CA VAL A 121 -8.71 -1.35 7.86
C VAL A 121 -9.96 -1.07 8.71
N ALA A 122 -9.89 -1.39 10.00
CA ALA A 122 -10.98 -1.05 10.92
C ALA A 122 -11.22 0.46 11.03
N ILE A 123 -12.47 0.82 11.30
CA ILE A 123 -12.92 2.21 11.45
C ILE A 123 -13.40 2.47 12.88
N ASP A 124 -13.24 3.71 13.34
CA ASP A 124 -13.62 4.10 14.71
C ASP A 124 -15.12 4.45 14.77
N ASP A 125 -15.64 5.08 13.71
CA ASP A 125 -17.01 5.56 13.56
C ASP A 125 -17.66 4.99 12.28
N GLU A 126 -18.95 5.26 12.06
CA GLU A 126 -19.63 4.92 10.80
C GLU A 126 -19.07 5.74 9.64
N GLN A 127 -17.99 5.23 9.05
CA GLN A 127 -17.38 5.77 7.84
C GLN A 127 -17.85 4.99 6.62
N ALA A 128 -18.16 5.73 5.56
CA ALA A 128 -18.59 5.13 4.30
C ALA A 128 -17.49 4.24 3.69
N THR A 129 -16.22 4.68 3.79
CA THR A 129 -15.08 4.03 3.14
C THR A 129 -13.95 3.77 4.12
N SER A 130 -13.10 2.79 3.82
CA SER A 130 -11.88 2.53 4.57
C SER A 130 -10.76 2.08 3.63
N PRO A 131 -9.49 2.41 3.91
CA PRO A 131 -8.36 1.96 3.10
C PRO A 131 -8.29 0.44 2.95
N VAL A 132 -7.78 0.01 1.79
CA VAL A 132 -7.44 -1.39 1.52
C VAL A 132 -5.92 -1.52 1.56
N ILE A 133 -5.43 -2.47 2.33
CA ILE A 133 -4.01 -2.75 2.49
C ILE A 133 -3.67 -4.10 1.89
N HIS A 134 -2.43 -4.26 1.47
CA HIS A 134 -1.81 -5.53 1.18
C HIS A 134 -1.05 -6.04 2.41
N ILE A 135 -1.14 -7.34 2.67
CA ILE A 135 -0.40 -8.04 3.73
C ILE A 135 0.24 -9.28 3.10
N SER A 136 1.55 -9.42 3.26
CA SER A 136 2.30 -10.63 2.90
C SER A 136 2.92 -11.24 4.16
N GLU A 137 2.77 -12.56 4.35
CA GLU A 137 3.42 -13.32 5.44
C GLU A 137 4.95 -13.27 5.39
N ILE A 138 5.55 -12.94 4.23
CA ILE A 138 7.00 -12.91 4.03
C ILE A 138 7.50 -11.47 3.83
N VAL A 139 7.03 -10.54 4.67
CA VAL A 139 7.58 -9.17 4.80
C VAL A 139 6.99 -8.19 3.78
N GLU A 140 5.80 -7.64 4.06
CA GLU A 140 5.47 -6.21 3.90
C GLU A 140 3.97 -5.95 4.08
N ILE A 141 3.62 -4.97 4.93
CA ILE A 141 2.30 -4.33 4.92
C ILE A 141 2.43 -3.03 4.13
N SER A 142 1.49 -2.77 3.23
CA SER A 142 1.40 -1.50 2.52
C SER A 142 -0.04 -1.12 2.22
N LEU A 143 -0.29 0.18 2.17
CA LEU A 143 -1.53 0.75 1.64
C LEU A 143 -1.62 0.47 0.15
N GLN A 144 -2.66 -0.27 -0.29
CA GLN A 144 -2.77 -0.76 -1.66
C GLN A 144 -3.85 -0.04 -2.49
N TYR A 145 -4.97 0.37 -1.86
CA TYR A 145 -6.00 1.20 -2.51
C TYR A 145 -6.59 2.19 -1.50
N THR A 146 -7.11 3.32 -1.99
CA THR A 146 -7.69 4.34 -1.11
C THR A 146 -8.94 3.83 -0.40
N ASN A 147 -9.67 2.91 -1.05
CA ASN A 147 -10.80 2.16 -0.52
C ASN A 147 -11.25 1.05 -1.49
N LEU A 148 -12.27 0.27 -1.10
CA LEU A 148 -12.79 -0.83 -1.91
C LEU A 148 -13.40 -0.36 -3.24
N THR A 149 -14.07 0.80 -3.26
CA THR A 149 -14.63 1.38 -4.48
C THR A 149 -13.52 1.68 -5.48
N ALA A 150 -12.42 2.31 -5.06
CA ALA A 150 -11.29 2.60 -5.91
C ALA A 150 -10.58 1.34 -6.42
N MET A 151 -10.46 0.31 -5.58
CA MET A 151 -9.99 -1.01 -5.99
C MET A 151 -10.84 -1.57 -7.13
N LEU A 152 -12.15 -1.64 -6.93
CA LEU A 152 -13.08 -2.24 -7.88
C LEU A 152 -13.18 -1.45 -9.19
N LEU A 153 -13.19 -0.12 -9.13
CA LEU A 153 -13.17 0.72 -10.34
C LEU A 153 -11.86 0.56 -11.13
N THR A 154 -10.72 0.43 -10.43
CA THR A 154 -9.43 0.13 -11.07
C THR A 154 -9.47 -1.19 -11.81
N LEU A 155 -10.01 -2.25 -11.19
CA LEU A 155 -10.15 -3.56 -11.81
C LEU A 155 -11.10 -3.53 -13.01
N ALA A 156 -12.27 -2.91 -12.85
CA ALA A 156 -13.27 -2.78 -13.90
C ALA A 156 -12.70 -2.10 -15.16
N GLU A 157 -12.11 -0.91 -15.00
CA GLU A 157 -11.49 -0.18 -16.10
C GLU A 157 -10.30 -0.96 -16.69
N SER A 158 -9.53 -1.66 -15.85
CA SER A 158 -8.40 -2.45 -16.35
C SER A 158 -8.87 -3.61 -17.23
N TYR A 159 -9.95 -4.32 -16.89
CA TYR A 159 -10.50 -5.35 -17.78
C TYR A 159 -11.02 -4.77 -19.10
N GLU A 160 -11.75 -3.65 -19.03
CA GLU A 160 -12.33 -2.99 -20.20
C GLU A 160 -11.28 -2.43 -21.16
N THR A 161 -10.15 -1.94 -20.63
CA THR A 161 -9.08 -1.31 -21.42
C THR A 161 -7.93 -2.26 -21.78
N GLY A 162 -7.97 -3.50 -21.27
CA GLY A 162 -6.90 -4.48 -21.41
C GLY A 162 -5.67 -4.20 -20.53
N GLY A 163 -5.84 -3.46 -19.43
CA GLY A 163 -4.93 -3.44 -18.29
C GLY A 163 -4.88 -4.76 -17.54
N LEU A 164 -6.00 -5.49 -17.51
CA LEU A 164 -6.09 -6.88 -17.10
C LEU A 164 -6.69 -7.70 -18.25
N PHE A 165 -6.18 -8.91 -18.46
CA PHE A 165 -6.66 -9.80 -19.51
C PHE A 165 -6.44 -11.26 -19.12
N ILE A 166 -7.19 -12.17 -19.73
CA ILE A 166 -6.97 -13.61 -19.52
C ILE A 166 -5.96 -14.12 -20.54
N SER A 167 -4.89 -14.73 -20.05
CA SER A 167 -3.86 -15.30 -20.89
C SER A 167 -4.29 -16.63 -21.50
N ARG A 168 -3.49 -17.16 -22.44
CA ARG A 168 -3.76 -18.46 -23.07
C ARG A 168 -3.85 -19.61 -22.08
N LYS A 169 -3.25 -19.47 -20.89
CA LYS A 169 -3.28 -20.45 -19.81
C LYS A 169 -4.51 -20.30 -18.89
N GLY A 170 -5.35 -19.28 -19.10
CA GLY A 170 -6.53 -19.02 -18.28
C GLY A 170 -6.29 -18.15 -17.04
N TYR A 171 -5.06 -17.69 -16.82
CA TYR A 171 -4.69 -16.79 -15.72
C TYR A 171 -5.01 -15.35 -16.06
N ILE A 172 -5.36 -14.55 -15.06
CA ILE A 172 -5.42 -13.09 -15.23
C ILE A 172 -3.97 -12.57 -15.25
N GLU A 173 -3.60 -11.89 -16.32
CA GLU A 173 -2.32 -11.21 -16.47
C GLU A 173 -2.52 -9.69 -16.51
N LYS A 174 -1.50 -8.96 -16.09
CA LYS A 174 -1.51 -7.50 -15.97
C LYS A 174 -0.62 -6.85 -17.02
N ASN A 175 -1.18 -5.90 -17.77
CA ASN A 175 -0.39 -4.94 -18.53
C ASN A 175 -0.06 -3.75 -17.61
N GLU A 176 1.19 -3.69 -17.13
CA GLU A 176 1.61 -2.72 -16.11
C GLU A 176 1.27 -1.27 -16.46
N LYS A 177 1.51 -0.84 -17.70
CA LYS A 177 1.27 0.55 -18.12
C LYS A 177 -0.22 0.91 -18.11
N LYS A 178 -1.06 0.03 -18.64
CA LYS A 178 -2.51 0.26 -18.71
C LYS A 178 -3.16 0.13 -17.32
N TYR A 179 -2.72 -0.84 -16.53
CA TYR A 179 -3.18 -1.00 -15.15
C TYR A 179 -2.83 0.23 -14.31
N ALA A 180 -1.58 0.72 -14.37
CA ALA A 180 -1.16 1.92 -13.68
C ALA A 180 -1.96 3.16 -14.12
N ALA A 181 -2.34 3.25 -15.40
CA ALA A 181 -3.22 4.32 -15.87
C ALA A 181 -4.61 4.27 -15.20
N ALA A 182 -5.26 3.11 -15.17
CA ALA A 182 -6.54 2.93 -14.48
C ALA A 182 -6.40 3.18 -12.97
N TYR A 183 -5.34 2.66 -12.34
CA TYR A 183 -5.07 2.82 -10.92
C TYR A 183 -5.01 4.29 -10.50
N ARG A 184 -4.32 5.13 -11.29
CA ARG A 184 -4.19 6.58 -11.04
C ARG A 184 -5.51 7.33 -11.10
N ASN A 185 -6.47 6.88 -11.90
CA ASN A 185 -7.78 7.54 -12.02
C ASN A 185 -8.58 7.46 -10.70
N TYR A 186 -8.39 6.40 -9.93
CA TYR A 186 -9.20 6.13 -8.73
C TYR A 186 -8.45 6.23 -7.41
N ASN A 187 -7.12 6.18 -7.42
CA ASN A 187 -6.29 6.17 -6.20
C ASN A 187 -5.44 7.44 -6.02
N SER A 188 -5.81 8.56 -6.64
CA SER A 188 -5.03 9.80 -6.61
C SER A 188 -4.74 10.35 -5.21
N ARG A 189 -5.54 10.00 -4.20
CA ARG A 189 -5.35 10.41 -2.79
C ARG A 189 -4.50 9.44 -1.96
N ILE A 190 -4.00 8.34 -2.53
CA ILE A 190 -3.31 7.28 -1.75
C ILE A 190 -2.11 7.83 -0.96
N THR A 191 -1.36 8.75 -1.58
CA THR A 191 -0.19 9.37 -0.96
C THR A 191 -0.60 10.29 0.19
N ASP A 192 -1.65 11.11 0.01
CA ASP A 192 -2.16 11.96 1.08
C ASP A 192 -2.62 11.11 2.29
N LEU A 193 -3.28 9.97 2.05
CA LEU A 193 -3.67 9.04 3.12
C LEU A 193 -2.46 8.49 3.89
N ALA A 194 -1.39 8.11 3.18
CA ALA A 194 -0.16 7.61 3.81
C ALA A 194 0.50 8.70 4.69
N LEU A 195 0.59 9.93 4.18
CA LEU A 195 1.19 11.06 4.89
C LEU A 195 0.33 11.54 6.08
N GLU A 196 -0.99 11.65 5.92
CA GLU A 196 -1.94 11.98 6.99
C GLU A 196 -1.85 10.97 8.12
N ARG A 197 -1.82 9.68 7.77
CA ARG A 197 -1.67 8.59 8.74
C ARG A 197 -0.35 8.70 9.49
N PHE A 198 0.77 8.89 8.78
CA PHE A 198 2.08 9.06 9.42
C PHE A 198 2.06 10.20 10.43
N LEU A 199 1.59 11.39 10.04
CA LEU A 199 1.56 12.55 10.95
C LEU A 199 0.62 12.36 12.16
N LYS A 200 -0.40 11.52 12.02
CA LYS A 200 -1.31 11.19 13.13
C LYS A 200 -0.66 10.28 14.18
N ILE A 201 0.19 9.34 13.74
CA ILE A 201 0.76 8.29 14.59
C ILE A 201 2.11 8.68 15.14
N PHE A 202 2.94 9.30 14.30
CA PHE A 202 4.33 9.59 14.60
C PHE A 202 4.57 10.32 15.93
N PRO A 203 3.75 11.28 16.37
CA PRO A 203 3.93 11.92 17.69
C PRO A 203 3.87 10.95 18.88
N GLU A 204 3.13 9.85 18.75
CA GLU A 204 2.96 8.82 19.78
C GLU A 204 3.88 7.60 19.55
N ASP A 205 4.26 7.33 18.30
CA ASP A 205 5.10 6.21 17.89
C ASP A 205 6.10 6.64 16.79
N SER A 206 7.27 7.07 17.21
CA SER A 206 8.40 7.44 16.35
C SER A 206 9.32 6.27 16.00
N SER A 207 8.84 5.03 16.11
CA SER A 207 9.65 3.83 15.87
C SER A 207 10.04 3.66 14.40
N TRP A 208 11.07 2.83 14.16
CA TRP A 208 11.48 2.47 12.80
C TRP A 208 10.37 1.76 12.04
N GLN A 209 9.44 1.06 12.71
CA GLN A 209 8.29 0.42 12.10
C GLN A 209 7.32 1.44 11.48
N THR A 210 7.08 2.56 12.16
CA THR A 210 6.25 3.66 11.61
C THR A 210 6.88 4.24 10.35
N LEU A 211 8.21 4.43 10.34
CA LEU A 211 8.95 4.91 9.17
C LEU A 211 8.96 3.89 8.03
N GLN A 212 9.18 2.61 8.33
CA GLN A 212 9.15 1.52 7.35
C GLN A 212 7.77 1.40 6.70
N LEU A 213 6.70 1.52 7.50
CA LEU A 213 5.35 1.46 6.97
C LEU A 213 5.05 2.64 6.05
N LEU A 214 5.49 3.87 6.39
CA LEU A 214 5.39 5.01 5.46
C LEU A 214 6.21 4.77 4.18
N HIS A 215 7.44 4.26 4.31
CA HIS A 215 8.26 3.91 3.16
C HIS A 215 7.54 2.92 2.23
N ASN A 216 6.94 1.86 2.77
CA ASN A 216 6.22 0.85 2.00
C ASN A 216 5.03 1.46 1.24
N ASP A 217 4.22 2.28 1.90
CA ASP A 217 3.07 2.93 1.26
C ASP A 217 3.51 3.83 0.10
N LEU A 218 4.57 4.63 0.32
CA LEU A 218 5.09 5.52 -0.71
C LEU A 218 5.69 4.73 -1.87
N SER A 219 6.48 3.69 -1.58
CA SER A 219 7.06 2.78 -2.58
C SER A 219 5.97 2.15 -3.45
N MET A 220 4.90 1.62 -2.83
CA MET A 220 3.74 1.09 -3.53
C MET A 220 3.13 2.15 -4.45
N SER A 221 2.81 3.34 -3.94
CA SER A 221 2.18 4.41 -4.75
C SER A 221 3.08 4.89 -5.91
N ASN A 222 4.39 4.99 -5.67
CA ASN A 222 5.41 5.35 -6.65
C ASN A 222 5.51 4.31 -7.76
N SER A 223 5.33 3.01 -7.46
CA SER A 223 5.33 1.94 -8.45
C SER A 223 4.23 2.06 -9.51
N TYR A 224 3.10 2.69 -9.16
CA TYR A 224 2.02 3.01 -10.09
C TYR A 224 2.12 4.43 -10.69
N GLY A 225 3.23 5.12 -10.43
CA GLY A 225 3.51 6.45 -10.95
C GLY A 225 2.53 7.51 -10.44
N ILE A 226 2.06 7.38 -9.19
CA ILE A 226 1.34 8.46 -8.52
C ILE A 226 2.36 9.52 -8.10
N GLU A 227 2.17 10.73 -8.58
CA GLU A 227 3.02 11.86 -8.18
C GLU A 227 2.70 12.26 -6.75
N ILE A 228 3.75 12.38 -5.93
CA ILE A 228 3.62 12.91 -4.57
C ILE A 228 3.38 14.41 -4.67
N PRO A 229 2.20 14.91 -4.22
CA PRO A 229 1.86 16.32 -4.38
C PRO A 229 2.84 17.21 -3.61
N LEU A 230 3.24 18.32 -4.24
CA LEU A 230 4.02 19.37 -3.60
C LEU A 230 3.11 20.25 -2.72
N ASN A 231 2.63 19.67 -1.62
CA ASN A 231 1.64 20.29 -0.74
C ASN A 231 2.18 20.48 0.68
N SER A 232 1.39 21.18 1.51
CA SER A 232 1.73 21.45 2.90
C SER A 232 1.87 20.17 3.75
N LEU A 233 1.24 19.08 3.33
CA LEU A 233 1.30 17.79 4.02
C LEU A 233 2.69 17.15 3.83
N LYS A 234 3.18 17.07 2.59
CA LYS A 234 4.55 16.63 2.29
C LYS A 234 5.57 17.46 3.08
N THR A 235 5.45 18.79 3.06
CA THR A 235 6.35 19.68 3.81
C THR A 235 6.35 19.38 5.31
N LYS A 236 5.18 19.15 5.92
CA LYS A 236 5.09 18.78 7.33
C LYS A 236 5.82 17.46 7.61
N VAL A 237 5.59 16.43 6.78
CA VAL A 237 6.26 15.13 6.93
C VAL A 237 7.78 15.30 6.82
N VAL A 238 8.27 16.01 5.80
CA VAL A 238 9.71 16.27 5.63
C VAL A 238 10.30 16.97 6.87
N ASN A 239 9.64 18.00 7.38
CA ASN A 239 10.11 18.70 8.58
C ASN A 239 10.09 17.82 9.83
N THR A 240 9.06 16.98 9.99
CA THR A 240 8.99 15.99 11.07
C THR A 240 10.17 15.02 11.02
N LEU A 241 10.51 14.52 9.83
CA LEU A 241 11.64 13.62 9.62
C LEU A 241 13.00 14.29 9.87
N LEU A 242 13.17 15.54 9.45
CA LEU A 242 14.40 16.30 9.71
C LEU A 242 14.59 16.59 11.20
N ASN A 243 13.51 16.87 11.94
CA ASN A 243 13.58 17.06 13.38
C ASN A 243 13.94 15.75 14.11
N LEU A 244 13.46 14.61 13.61
CA LEU A 244 13.81 13.30 14.18
C LEU A 244 15.32 13.04 14.11
N LEU A 245 15.97 13.39 13.00
CA LEU A 245 17.42 13.24 12.81
C LEU A 245 18.26 14.10 13.77
N GLN A 246 17.70 15.14 14.39
CA GLN A 246 18.42 15.97 15.35
C GLN A 246 18.50 15.34 16.74
N ASP A 247 17.71 14.31 17.03
CA ASP A 247 17.77 13.59 18.29
C ASP A 247 18.94 12.59 18.25
N GLU A 248 20.04 12.92 18.96
CA GLU A 248 21.26 12.09 19.02
C GLU A 248 21.04 10.67 19.54
N LYS A 249 19.88 10.38 20.14
CA LYS A 249 19.54 9.04 20.63
C LYS A 249 18.86 8.15 19.59
N ASP A 250 18.46 8.70 18.45
CA ASP A 250 17.69 7.96 17.46
C ASP A 250 18.58 7.36 16.36
N ASP A 251 18.53 6.03 16.23
CA ASP A 251 19.21 5.25 15.19
C ASP A 251 18.35 5.09 13.91
N SER A 252 17.22 5.80 13.83
CA SER A 252 16.31 5.77 12.68
C SER A 252 16.84 6.41 11.40
N GLY A 253 18.07 6.94 11.42
CA GLY A 253 18.61 7.76 10.35
C GLY A 253 18.57 7.09 8.97
N PHE A 254 18.79 5.77 8.91
CA PHE A 254 18.64 5.01 7.68
C PHE A 254 17.18 5.06 7.15
N SER A 255 16.20 4.75 7.99
CA SER A 255 14.78 4.75 7.65
C SER A 255 14.27 6.13 7.26
N VAL A 256 14.75 7.19 7.92
CA VAL A 256 14.44 8.57 7.53
C VAL A 256 14.92 8.87 6.11
N VAL A 257 16.17 8.52 5.78
CA VAL A 257 16.70 8.74 4.42
C VAL A 257 15.89 7.96 3.38
N LEU A 258 15.48 6.72 3.68
CA LEU A 258 14.60 5.95 2.79
C LEU A 258 13.27 6.66 2.52
N VAL A 259 12.64 7.22 3.55
CA VAL A 259 11.38 7.95 3.37
C VAL A 259 11.61 9.25 2.59
N LEU A 260 12.68 10.00 2.87
CA LEU A 260 13.03 11.21 2.11
C LEU A 260 13.33 10.93 0.63
N GLU A 261 13.97 9.79 0.33
CA GLU A 261 14.19 9.25 -1.01
C GLU A 261 12.84 9.04 -1.72
N GLN A 262 11.92 8.30 -1.10
CA GLN A 262 10.58 8.06 -1.65
C GLN A 262 9.78 9.35 -1.85
N LEU A 263 9.91 10.32 -0.94
CA LEU A 263 9.29 11.64 -1.04
C LEU A 263 9.92 12.52 -2.12
N ARG A 264 11.07 12.15 -2.68
CA ARG A 264 11.89 13.00 -3.55
C ARG A 264 12.13 14.37 -2.90
N ALA A 265 12.52 14.36 -1.61
CA ALA A 265 12.75 15.57 -0.82
C ALA A 265 14.19 16.08 -1.01
N VAL A 266 14.49 16.61 -2.20
CA VAL A 266 15.86 16.98 -2.62
C VAL A 266 16.54 17.91 -1.62
N ASP A 267 15.90 19.02 -1.23
CA ASP A 267 16.49 19.99 -0.29
C ASP A 267 16.82 19.36 1.07
N ALA A 268 15.94 18.48 1.56
CA ALA A 268 16.13 17.78 2.82
C ALA A 268 17.29 16.77 2.73
N LEU A 269 17.40 16.05 1.61
CA LEU A 269 18.52 15.14 1.35
C LEU A 269 19.84 15.91 1.24
N ILE A 270 19.87 17.06 0.54
CA ILE A 270 21.04 17.95 0.49
C ILE A 270 21.44 18.40 1.89
N GLN A 271 20.48 18.84 2.71
CA GLN A 271 20.72 19.30 4.07
C GLN A 271 21.44 18.24 4.93
N ILE A 272 21.02 16.98 4.83
CA ILE A 272 21.57 15.88 5.66
C ILE A 272 22.87 15.28 5.09
N LEU A 273 23.40 15.80 3.97
CA LEU A 273 24.77 15.51 3.56
C LEU A 273 25.80 16.03 4.57
N GLN A 274 25.42 16.94 5.46
CA GLN A 274 26.28 17.46 6.54
C GLN A 274 25.98 16.82 7.91
N HIS A 275 25.20 15.73 7.93
CA HIS A 275 24.79 15.07 9.17
C HIS A 275 26.00 14.45 9.91
N PRO A 276 26.06 14.49 11.26
CA PRO A 276 27.21 13.94 12.02
C PRO A 276 27.40 12.43 11.80
N ASN A 277 26.31 11.68 11.63
CA ASN A 277 26.36 10.25 11.33
C ASN A 277 26.74 9.99 9.86
N ARG A 278 27.90 9.36 9.65
CA ARG A 278 28.44 8.90 8.35
C ARG A 278 27.44 8.10 7.51
N TRP A 279 26.61 7.26 8.14
CA TRP A 279 25.64 6.41 7.42
C TRP A 279 24.49 7.23 6.83
N VAL A 280 24.09 8.30 7.51
CA VAL A 280 23.07 9.24 7.01
C VAL A 280 23.64 10.02 5.82
N ARG A 281 24.89 10.52 5.92
CA ARG A 281 25.55 11.22 4.82
C ARG A 281 25.69 10.34 3.58
N SER A 282 26.27 9.15 3.72
CA SER A 282 26.50 8.22 2.61
C SER A 282 25.18 7.81 1.96
N ARG A 283 24.16 7.47 2.75
CA ARG A 283 22.85 7.08 2.20
C ARG A 283 22.15 8.25 1.50
N SER A 284 22.30 9.47 2.00
CA SER A 284 21.74 10.66 1.36
C SER A 284 22.37 10.91 -0.01
N ALA A 285 23.69 10.78 -0.13
CA ALA A 285 24.39 10.87 -1.42
C ALA A 285 23.83 9.85 -2.43
N VAL A 286 23.72 8.58 -2.04
CA VAL A 286 23.12 7.53 -2.88
C VAL A 286 21.67 7.84 -3.22
N ALA A 287 20.86 8.30 -2.25
CA ALA A 287 19.46 8.64 -2.48
C ALA A 287 19.30 9.75 -3.54
N LEU A 288 20.12 10.80 -3.47
CA LEU A 288 20.15 11.89 -4.46
C LEU A 288 20.50 11.37 -5.86
N GLY A 289 21.44 10.44 -5.97
CA GLY A 289 21.76 9.73 -7.22
C GLY A 289 20.57 8.91 -7.75
N LYS A 290 19.93 8.11 -6.89
CA LYS A 290 18.77 7.27 -7.25
C LYS A 290 17.59 8.08 -7.79
N ILE A 291 17.27 9.20 -7.15
CA ILE A 291 16.15 10.07 -7.56
C ILE A 291 16.52 11.01 -8.71
N LYS A 292 17.77 10.95 -9.20
CA LYS A 292 18.34 11.76 -10.29
C LYS A 292 18.21 13.26 -10.02
N ALA A 293 18.50 13.67 -8.78
CA ALA A 293 18.53 15.08 -8.38
C ALA A 293 19.81 15.77 -8.89
N PHE A 294 19.86 16.07 -10.18
CA PHE A 294 21.02 16.68 -10.85
C PHE A 294 21.45 18.01 -10.23
N GLU A 295 20.51 18.76 -9.66
CA GLU A 295 20.76 19.98 -8.90
C GLU A 295 21.60 19.75 -7.63
N ALA A 296 21.69 18.52 -7.14
CA ALA A 296 22.43 18.16 -5.95
C ALA A 296 23.89 17.75 -6.21
N VAL A 297 24.31 17.64 -7.48
CA VAL A 297 25.64 17.10 -7.86
C VAL A 297 26.79 17.85 -7.19
N GLU A 298 26.75 19.18 -7.15
CA GLU A 298 27.81 19.98 -6.51
C GLU A 298 27.90 19.72 -5.00
N PHE A 299 26.76 19.48 -4.34
CA PHE A 299 26.73 19.16 -2.91
C PHE A 299 27.25 17.74 -2.64
N VAL A 300 26.93 16.79 -3.51
CA VAL A 300 27.44 15.41 -3.42
C VAL A 300 28.95 15.37 -3.65
N LEU A 301 29.49 16.17 -4.58
CA LEU A 301 30.94 16.23 -4.84
C LEU A 301 31.76 16.75 -3.66
N GLN A 302 31.18 17.59 -2.79
CA GLN A 302 31.86 18.06 -1.57
C GLN A 302 32.21 16.89 -0.62
N LEU A 303 31.48 15.78 -0.70
CA LEU A 303 31.74 14.59 0.11
C LEU A 303 32.94 13.75 -0.36
N LEU A 304 33.59 14.10 -1.49
CA LEU A 304 34.88 13.50 -1.85
C LEU A 304 35.97 13.80 -0.81
N GLU A 305 35.81 14.90 -0.06
CA GLU A 305 36.71 15.28 1.04
C GLU A 305 36.23 14.76 2.41
N ASP A 306 35.14 13.98 2.46
CA ASP A 306 34.62 13.42 3.71
C ASP A 306 35.70 12.52 4.37
N PRO A 307 35.90 12.60 5.70
CA PRO A 307 36.90 11.77 6.37
C PRO A 307 36.56 10.27 6.35
N ASP A 308 35.31 9.88 6.10
CA ASP A 308 34.88 8.49 6.10
C ASP A 308 34.92 7.86 4.70
N PRO A 309 35.66 6.75 4.51
CA PRO A 309 35.74 6.08 3.21
C PRO A 309 34.38 5.60 2.67
N ILE A 310 33.43 5.21 3.53
CA ILE A 310 32.10 4.77 3.08
C ILE A 310 31.32 5.94 2.47
N VAL A 311 31.51 7.15 2.98
CA VAL A 311 30.88 8.34 2.41
C VAL A 311 31.49 8.66 1.05
N GLN A 312 32.82 8.54 0.91
CA GLN A 312 33.50 8.73 -0.37
C GLN A 312 33.07 7.68 -1.43
N GLU A 313 32.91 6.41 -1.03
CA GLU A 313 32.40 5.35 -1.91
C GLU A 313 30.97 5.66 -2.39
N ALA A 314 30.11 6.14 -1.50
CA ALA A 314 28.74 6.55 -1.84
C ALA A 314 28.67 7.70 -2.86
N VAL A 315 29.67 8.60 -2.88
CA VAL A 315 29.78 9.62 -3.92
C VAL A 315 29.97 9.00 -5.29
N GLN A 316 30.87 8.01 -5.41
CA GLN A 316 31.12 7.34 -6.70
C GLN A 316 29.85 6.65 -7.20
N GLU A 317 29.16 5.92 -6.32
CA GLU A 317 27.88 5.28 -6.65
C GLU A 317 26.84 6.32 -7.11
N ALA A 318 26.71 7.45 -6.40
CA ALA A 318 25.78 8.51 -6.77
C ALA A 318 26.12 9.15 -8.14
N LEU A 319 27.40 9.36 -8.44
CA LEU A 319 27.87 9.91 -9.72
C LEU A 319 27.60 8.97 -10.90
N GLU A 320 27.77 7.66 -10.71
CA GLU A 320 27.36 6.65 -11.69
C GLU A 320 25.85 6.72 -11.94
N MET A 321 25.05 6.88 -10.87
CA MET A 321 23.61 7.05 -11.02
C MET A 321 23.25 8.34 -11.74
N PHE A 322 23.93 9.47 -11.56
CA PHE A 322 23.64 10.66 -12.37
C PHE A 322 23.95 10.45 -13.86
N SER A 323 24.86 9.54 -14.21
CA SER A 323 25.32 9.36 -15.59
C SER A 323 24.40 8.49 -16.47
N HIS A 324 23.33 7.92 -15.91
CA HIS A 324 22.40 6.98 -16.55
C HIS A 324 20.95 7.45 -16.50
#